data_AF-A0A7Y1T220-F1
#
_entry.id   AF-A0A7Y1T220-F1
#
_cell.length_a   1.000
_cell.length_b   1.000
_cell.length_c   1.000
_cell.angle_alpha   90.00
_cell.angle_beta   90.00
_cell.angle_gamma   90.00
#
_symmetry.space_group_name_H-M   'P 1'
#
loop_
_entity.id
_entity.type
_entity.pdbx_description
1 polymer ?
#
loop_
_entity_poly.entity_id
_entity_poly.type
_entity_poly.pdbx_seq_one_letter_code
_entity_poly.pdbx_strand_id
1 'polypeptide(L)'
;MLVFIGQSNLYAQTDETAIKTIYTQSLTNGKSYQWLDHLSNEIGSRLSGSLGAERAVEYTKNELIALGLDKVWLQPVMVPRWVRGTKEFAYIENEPGVTTNVNICALGGSVDTGAQGIKAKV
;
A
#
# COMPACT_ATOMS: atom_id res chain seq x y z
N MET A 1 22.17 -61.82 11.89
CA MET A 1 21.07 -60.92 11.49
C MET A 1 21.66 -59.82 10.63
N LEU A 2 21.59 -59.96 9.30
CA LEU A 2 22.07 -58.94 8.37
C LEU A 2 21.05 -57.81 8.31
N VAL A 3 21.46 -56.59 8.65
CA VAL A 3 20.63 -55.39 8.52
C VAL A 3 21.00 -54.73 7.18
N PHE A 4 20.08 -54.79 6.21
CA PHE A 4 20.18 -54.05 4.96
C PHE A 4 19.74 -52.60 5.20
N ILE A 5 20.69 -51.66 5.10
CA ILE A 5 20.40 -50.23 5.08
C ILE A 5 20.06 -49.87 3.63
N GLY A 6 18.77 -49.65 3.35
CA GLY A 6 18.32 -49.15 2.05
C GLY A 6 18.74 -47.70 1.86
N GLN A 7 19.57 -47.43 0.84
CA GLN A 7 19.91 -46.07 0.43
C GLN A 7 18.73 -45.46 -0.32
N SER A 8 18.03 -44.51 0.31
CA SER A 8 17.09 -43.63 -0.38
C SER A 8 17.86 -42.50 -1.06
N ASN A 9 17.92 -42.52 -2.39
CA ASN A 9 18.47 -41.41 -3.17
C ASN A 9 17.48 -40.23 -3.13
N LEU A 10 17.81 -39.21 -2.34
CA LEU A 10 17.12 -37.92 -2.35
C LEU A 10 17.69 -37.09 -3.51
N TYR A 11 16.97 -37.02 -4.62
CA TYR A 11 17.29 -36.10 -5.69
C TYR A 11 16.69 -34.72 -5.38
N ALA A 12 17.51 -33.67 -5.45
CA ALA A 12 17.02 -32.30 -5.38
C ALA A 12 16.15 -31.98 -6.61
N GLN A 13 15.12 -31.16 -6.43
CA GLN A 13 14.33 -30.61 -7.53
C GLN A 13 15.22 -29.79 -8.48
N THR A 14 14.96 -29.86 -9.78
CA THR A 14 15.60 -28.94 -10.73
C THR A 14 14.99 -27.54 -10.59
N ASP A 15 15.78 -26.50 -10.87
CA ASP A 15 15.33 -25.11 -10.85
C ASP A 15 14.11 -24.90 -11.75
N GLU A 16 14.08 -25.54 -12.93
CA GLU A 16 12.95 -25.53 -13.85
C GLU A 16 11.64 -25.99 -13.18
N THR A 17 11.69 -27.10 -12.45
CA THR A 17 10.51 -27.68 -11.79
C THR A 17 10.02 -26.76 -10.68
N ALA A 18 10.94 -26.19 -9.89
CA ALA A 18 10.60 -25.26 -8.82
C ALA A 18 9.92 -23.99 -9.36
N ILE A 19 10.49 -23.39 -10.41
CA ILE A 19 9.93 -22.19 -11.05
C ILE A 19 8.55 -22.47 -11.65
N LYS A 20 8.38 -23.62 -12.33
CA LYS A 20 7.10 -24.03 -12.89
C LYS A 20 6.02 -24.18 -11.81
N THR A 21 6.38 -24.80 -10.68
CA THR A 21 5.47 -24.95 -9.54
C THR A 21 5.05 -23.60 -8.97
N ILE A 22 6.00 -22.67 -8.74
CA ILE A 22 5.70 -21.31 -8.25
C ILE A 22 4.74 -20.59 -9.21
N TYR A 23 5.04 -20.64 -10.51
CA TYR A 23 4.20 -20.05 -11.55
C TYR A 23 2.78 -20.59 -11.50
N THR A 24 2.60 -21.92 -11.55
CA THR A 24 1.29 -22.55 -11.51
C THR A 24 0.54 -22.21 -10.22
N GLN A 25 1.19 -22.30 -9.05
CA GLN A 25 0.58 -21.98 -7.77
C GLN A 25 0.12 -20.52 -7.69
N SER A 26 0.93 -19.57 -8.16
CA SER A 26 0.56 -18.14 -8.15
C SER A 26 -0.67 -17.85 -8.99
N LEU A 27 -0.87 -18.58 -10.10
CA LEU A 27 -2.01 -18.41 -11.01
C LEU A 27 -3.27 -19.13 -10.54
N THR A 28 -3.14 -20.34 -9.98
CA THR A 28 -4.30 -21.16 -9.65
C THR A 28 -4.78 -20.96 -8.23
N ASN A 29 -3.88 -20.62 -7.30
CA ASN A 29 -4.15 -20.54 -5.86
C ASN A 29 -3.72 -19.19 -5.25
N GLY A 30 -3.53 -18.16 -6.09
CA GLY A 30 -3.17 -16.82 -5.65
C GLY A 30 -4.31 -16.08 -4.93
N LYS A 31 -3.95 -15.26 -3.93
CA LYS A 31 -4.88 -14.36 -3.19
C LYS A 31 -4.67 -12.87 -3.47
N SER A 32 -3.80 -12.53 -4.43
CA SER A 32 -3.35 -11.16 -4.67
C SER A 32 -4.50 -10.19 -4.96
N TYR A 33 -5.50 -10.63 -5.73
CA TYR A 33 -6.65 -9.80 -6.05
C TYR A 33 -7.52 -9.52 -4.83
N GLN A 34 -7.87 -10.54 -4.05
CA GLN A 34 -8.70 -10.38 -2.85
C GLN A 34 -8.00 -9.51 -1.80
N TRP A 35 -6.69 -9.68 -1.62
CA TRP A 35 -5.92 -8.84 -0.70
C TRP A 35 -5.85 -7.38 -1.17
N LEU A 36 -5.69 -7.15 -2.47
CA LEU A 36 -5.71 -5.80 -3.04
C LEU A 36 -7.09 -5.16 -2.92
N ASP A 37 -8.16 -5.94 -3.11
CA ASP A 37 -9.55 -5.50 -2.97
C ASP A 37 -9.83 -5.04 -1.54
N HIS A 38 -9.51 -5.87 -0.53
CA HIS A 38 -9.66 -5.51 0.88
C HIS A 38 -8.88 -4.24 1.23
N LEU A 39 -7.60 -4.18 0.83
CA LEU A 39 -6.80 -2.98 1.03
C LEU A 39 -7.50 -1.79 0.37
N SER A 40 -7.79 -1.84 -0.93
CA SER A 40 -8.20 -0.67 -1.70
C SER A 40 -9.62 -0.20 -1.42
N ASN A 41 -10.56 -1.13 -1.23
CA ASN A 41 -11.99 -0.84 -1.14
C ASN A 41 -12.51 -0.85 0.31
N GLU A 42 -11.98 -1.71 1.19
CA GLU A 42 -12.42 -1.73 2.59
C GLU A 42 -11.59 -0.78 3.47
N ILE A 43 -10.26 -0.75 3.29
CA ILE A 43 -9.40 0.17 4.06
C ILE A 43 -9.32 1.56 3.41
N GLY A 44 -9.20 1.63 2.08
CA GLY A 44 -9.20 2.91 1.36
C GLY A 44 -7.86 3.67 1.42
N SER A 45 -7.89 5.00 1.62
CA SER A 45 -6.67 5.83 1.60
C SER A 45 -5.69 5.46 2.72
N ARG A 46 -4.41 5.27 2.39
CA ARG A 46 -3.34 4.77 3.29
C ARG A 46 -2.11 5.68 3.33
N LEU A 47 -2.29 7.00 3.38
CA LEU A 47 -1.17 7.93 3.54
C LEU A 47 -0.43 7.65 4.86
N SER A 48 0.91 7.74 4.87
CA SER A 48 1.70 7.51 6.09
C SER A 48 1.24 8.43 7.24
N GLY A 49 1.18 7.87 8.45
CA GLY A 49 0.69 8.58 9.63
C GLY A 49 -0.83 8.80 9.69
N SER A 50 -1.59 8.26 8.73
CA SER A 50 -3.06 8.25 8.75
C SER A 50 -3.63 6.99 9.41
N LEU A 51 -4.91 7.05 9.80
CA LEU A 51 -5.64 5.89 10.35
C LEU A 51 -5.73 4.73 9.34
N GLY A 52 -5.85 5.03 8.05
CA GLY A 52 -5.90 3.98 7.02
C GLY A 52 -4.56 3.24 6.90
N ALA A 53 -3.43 3.93 7.04
CA ALA A 53 -2.12 3.28 7.07
C ALA A 53 -1.96 2.36 8.28
N GLU A 54 -2.41 2.78 9.46
CA GLU A 54 -2.40 1.94 10.68
C GLU A 54 -3.25 0.67 10.50
N ARG A 55 -4.47 0.81 9.97
CA ARG A 55 -5.35 -0.34 9.66
C ARG A 55 -4.71 -1.29 8.65
N ALA A 56 -4.04 -0.76 7.63
CA ALA A 56 -3.35 -1.59 6.63
C ALA A 56 -2.18 -2.37 7.23
N VAL A 57 -1.39 -1.76 8.12
CA VAL A 57 -0.29 -2.44 8.81
C VAL A 57 -0.81 -3.61 9.64
N GLU A 58 -1.86 -3.39 10.44
CA GLU A 58 -2.42 -4.44 11.28
C GLU A 58 -3.09 -5.55 10.44
N TYR A 59 -3.82 -5.19 9.38
CA TYR A 59 -4.39 -6.14 8.44
C TYR A 59 -3.31 -7.03 7.81
N THR A 60 -2.27 -6.43 7.23
CA THR A 60 -1.19 -7.18 6.56
C THR A 60 -0.46 -8.10 7.55
N LYS A 61 -0.19 -7.63 8.77
CA LYS A 61 0.39 -8.49 9.81
C LYS A 61 -0.49 -9.72 10.10
N ASN A 62 -1.81 -9.53 10.23
CA ASN A 62 -2.74 -10.61 10.51
C ASN A 62 -2.82 -11.61 9.33
N GLU A 63 -2.82 -11.13 8.09
CA GLU A 63 -2.74 -12.00 6.91
C GLU A 63 -1.44 -12.82 6.89
N LEU A 64 -0.29 -12.19 7.20
CA LEU A 64 1.00 -12.89 7.26
C LEU A 64 1.05 -13.93 8.37
N ILE A 65 0.43 -13.67 9.52
CA ILE A 65 0.27 -14.66 10.61
C ILE A 65 -0.62 -15.81 10.15
N ALA A 66 -1.75 -15.52 9.51
CA ALA A 66 -2.69 -16.53 9.02
C ALA A 66 -2.09 -17.43 7.93
N LEU A 67 -1.10 -16.94 7.17
CA LEU A 67 -0.34 -17.73 6.20
C LEU A 67 0.65 -18.72 6.85
N GLY A 68 0.91 -18.61 8.16
CA GLY A 68 1.78 -19.53 8.88
C GLY A 68 3.28 -19.32 8.61
N LEU A 69 3.71 -18.08 8.33
CA LEU A 69 5.13 -17.76 8.14
C LEU A 69 5.92 -17.93 9.44
N ASP A 70 7.21 -18.28 9.31
CA ASP A 70 8.07 -18.60 10.46
C ASP A 70 8.16 -17.48 11.51
N LYS A 71 8.18 -16.22 11.03
CA LYS A 71 8.33 -15.03 11.89
C LYS A 71 7.59 -13.85 11.28
N VAL A 72 6.72 -13.23 12.07
CA VAL A 72 6.00 -12.00 11.71
C VAL A 72 6.08 -11.03 12.88
N TRP A 73 6.56 -9.82 12.64
CA TRP A 73 6.63 -8.75 13.63
C TRP A 73 6.47 -7.39 12.97
N LEU A 74 6.12 -6.38 13.77
CA LEU A 74 6.08 -5.00 13.32
C LEU A 74 7.39 -4.30 13.68
N GLN A 75 7.92 -3.49 12.76
CA GLN A 75 9.05 -2.62 13.02
C GLN A 75 8.54 -1.18 13.17
N PRO A 76 8.79 -0.51 14.31
CA PRO A 76 8.38 0.88 14.50
C PRO A 76 9.18 1.80 13.57
N VAL A 77 8.47 2.69 12.86
CA VAL A 77 9.06 3.71 11.99
C VAL A 77 8.39 5.04 12.28
N MET A 78 9.19 6.08 12.54
CA MET A 78 8.69 7.43 12.72
C MET A 78 8.38 8.06 11.37
N VAL A 79 7.18 8.62 11.23
CA VAL A 79 6.72 9.27 9.99
C VAL A 79 6.10 10.64 10.29
N PRO A 80 6.27 11.63 9.40
CA PRO A 80 5.55 12.90 9.53
C PRO A 80 4.05 12.69 9.34
N ARG A 81 3.24 13.45 10.08
CA ARG A 81 1.78 13.47 9.92
C ARG A 81 1.36 14.75 9.24
N TRP A 82 0.88 14.63 8.00
CA TRP A 82 0.24 15.70 7.26
C TRP A 82 -1.21 15.32 6.96
N VAL A 83 -2.14 16.19 7.34
CA VAL A 83 -3.57 16.00 7.12
C VAL A 83 -4.03 17.08 6.17
N ARG A 84 -4.53 16.67 5.00
CA ARG A 84 -5.15 17.59 4.06
C ARG A 84 -6.40 18.19 4.69
N GLY A 85 -6.52 19.51 4.63
CA GLY A 85 -7.68 20.24 5.16
C GLY A 85 -8.91 20.12 4.27
N THR A 86 -9.74 21.15 4.30
CA THR A 86 -10.90 21.28 3.40
C THR A 86 -10.45 21.26 1.95
N LYS A 87 -11.31 20.77 1.04
CA LYS A 87 -11.04 20.77 -0.40
C LYS A 87 -10.69 22.17 -0.88
N GLU A 88 -9.56 22.26 -1.59
CA GLU A 88 -9.03 23.52 -2.07
C GLU A 88 -9.88 24.07 -3.22
N PHE A 89 -9.90 25.39 -3.35
CA PHE A 89 -10.57 26.10 -4.43
C PHE A 89 -9.66 27.20 -4.95
N ALA A 90 -9.56 27.33 -6.27
CA ALA A 90 -8.83 28.40 -6.92
C ALA A 90 -9.49 28.79 -8.23
N TYR A 91 -9.23 30.03 -8.62
CA TYR A 91 -9.62 30.60 -9.90
C TYR A 91 -8.50 31.49 -10.43
N ILE A 92 -8.47 31.65 -11.75
CA ILE A 92 -7.60 32.59 -12.46
C ILE A 92 -8.44 33.83 -12.76
N GLU A 93 -7.93 35.02 -12.49
CA GLU A 93 -8.59 36.30 -12.77
C GLU A 93 -7.79 37.08 -13.82
N ASN A 94 -8.36 37.25 -15.01
CA ASN A 94 -7.70 37.93 -16.14
C ASN A 94 -7.97 39.44 -16.13
N GLU A 95 -9.20 39.82 -15.81
CA GLU A 95 -9.67 41.20 -15.67
C GLU A 95 -10.52 41.30 -14.39
N PRO A 96 -10.69 42.49 -13.79
CA PRO A 96 -11.50 42.64 -12.58
C PRO A 96 -12.89 42.01 -12.73
N GLY A 97 -13.15 40.95 -11.98
CA GLY A 97 -14.42 40.21 -12.01
C GLY A 97 -14.55 39.12 -13.09
N VAL A 98 -13.56 38.95 -13.97
CA VAL A 98 -13.54 37.86 -14.98
C VAL A 98 -12.71 36.70 -14.46
N THR A 99 -13.38 35.69 -13.90
CA THR A 99 -12.73 34.55 -13.23
C THR A 99 -12.99 33.22 -13.93
N THR A 100 -11.97 32.38 -14.00
CA THR A 100 -12.04 31.00 -14.49
C THR A 100 -11.64 30.04 -13.38
N ASN A 101 -12.57 29.18 -12.94
CA ASN A 101 -12.28 28.17 -11.93
C ASN A 101 -11.32 27.12 -12.46
N VAL A 102 -10.40 26.67 -11.60
CA VAL A 102 -9.42 25.63 -11.94
C VAL A 102 -9.45 24.50 -10.91
N ASN A 103 -9.25 23.28 -11.40
CA ASN A 103 -9.08 22.12 -10.53
C ASN A 103 -7.67 22.15 -9.95
N ILE A 104 -7.58 22.24 -8.63
CA ILE A 104 -6.32 22.22 -7.89
C ILE A 104 -6.32 21.14 -6.81
N CYS A 105 -5.14 20.83 -6.31
CA CYS A 105 -4.90 19.85 -5.27
C CYS A 105 -3.69 20.33 -4.46
N ALA A 106 -3.79 20.39 -3.13
CA ALA A 106 -2.63 20.75 -2.32
C ALA A 106 -1.49 19.74 -2.49
N LEU A 107 -0.27 20.27 -2.58
CA LEU A 107 0.93 19.47 -2.52
C LEU A 107 1.09 18.89 -1.11
N GLY A 108 1.50 17.62 -1.02
CA GLY A 108 1.77 17.00 0.27
C GLY A 108 2.80 17.79 1.08
N GLY A 109 2.44 18.18 2.30
CA GLY A 109 3.30 18.98 3.18
C GLY A 109 3.15 20.50 3.06
N SER A 110 2.31 21.01 2.14
CA SER A 110 2.06 22.45 2.06
C SER A 110 1.29 22.99 3.26
N VAL A 111 1.50 24.27 3.55
CA VAL A 111 0.72 25.02 4.55
C VAL A 111 -0.61 25.51 3.98
N ASP A 112 -1.49 25.90 4.89
CA ASP A 112 -2.78 26.55 4.63
C ASP A 112 -2.61 27.97 4.05
N THR A 113 -3.57 28.42 3.21
CA THR A 113 -3.66 29.78 2.66
C THR A 113 -4.32 30.78 3.61
N GLY A 114 -4.81 30.33 4.76
CA GLY A 114 -5.53 31.10 5.78
C GLY A 114 -7.01 31.27 5.46
N ALA A 115 -7.79 31.69 6.46
CA ALA A 115 -9.25 31.78 6.37
C ALA A 115 -9.78 32.74 5.28
N GLN A 116 -8.98 33.75 4.87
CA GLN A 116 -9.35 34.71 3.84
C GLN A 116 -8.85 34.32 2.44
N GLY A 117 -8.07 33.25 2.32
CA GLY A 117 -7.38 32.88 1.09
C GLY A 117 -6.25 33.86 0.70
N ILE A 118 -5.57 33.54 -0.40
CA ILE A 118 -4.46 34.33 -0.94
C ILE A 118 -4.80 34.69 -2.39
N LYS A 119 -4.71 35.99 -2.72
CA LYS A 119 -4.78 36.51 -4.10
C LYS A 119 -3.47 37.23 -4.42
N ALA A 120 -2.78 36.78 -5.46
CA ALA A 120 -1.50 37.33 -5.89
C ALA A 120 -1.42 37.36 -7.41
N LYS A 121 -0.53 38.22 -7.95
CA LYS A 121 -0.16 38.18 -9.36
C LYS A 121 0.79 37.01 -9.59
N VAL A 122 0.58 36.29 -10.68
CA VAL A 122 1.48 35.24 -11.19
C VAL A 122 2.33 35.75 -12.33
#